data_AF-A0A0C2DX19-F1
#
_entry.id   AF-A0A0C2DX19-F1
#
_cell.length_a   1.000
_cell.length_b   1.000
_cell.length_c   1.000
_cell.angle_alpha   90.00
_cell.angle_beta   90.00
_cell.angle_gamma   90.00
#
_symmetry.space_group_name_H-M   'P 1'
#
loop_
_entity.id
_entity.type
_entity.pdbx_description
1 polymer ?
#
loop_
_entity_poly.entity_id
_entity_poly.type
_entity_poly.pdbx_seq_one_letter_code
_entity_poly.pdbx_strand_id
1 'polypeptide(L)'
;MHKKSVYLALVTLGVLFWIAGCGSSSNRSSAAQDGVIVMQLNVEYELDVGDVLEPKDDETRIAVRHVFEDDRRYVTLLAGSATLILGDDNRL
;
A
#
# COMPACT_ATOMS: atom_id res chain seq x y z
N MET A 1 -4.72 -47.44 -20.45
CA MET A 1 -4.76 -46.03 -20.90
C MET A 1 -5.61 -45.20 -19.91
N HIS A 2 -5.02 -44.73 -18.81
CA HIS A 2 -5.70 -43.89 -17.79
C HIS A 2 -5.13 -42.46 -17.75
N LYS A 3 -4.85 -41.87 -18.92
CA LYS A 3 -4.22 -40.54 -19.02
C LYS A 3 -5.20 -39.36 -19.19
N LYS A 4 -6.50 -39.64 -19.33
CA LYS A 4 -7.50 -38.59 -19.67
C LYS A 4 -8.19 -37.97 -18.45
N SER A 5 -8.12 -38.59 -17.27
CA SER A 5 -8.89 -38.16 -16.09
C SER A 5 -8.18 -37.15 -15.18
N VAL A 6 -6.89 -36.89 -15.39
CA VAL A 6 -6.11 -35.96 -14.55
C VAL A 6 -6.19 -34.52 -15.07
N TYR A 7 -6.43 -34.34 -16.37
CA TYR A 7 -6.47 -33.01 -16.98
C TYR A 7 -7.72 -32.20 -16.61
N LEU A 8 -8.83 -32.86 -16.23
CA LEU A 8 -10.06 -32.15 -15.88
C LEU A 8 -10.02 -31.52 -14.48
N ALA A 9 -9.18 -32.02 -13.58
CA ALA A 9 -9.06 -31.49 -12.21
C ALA A 9 -8.11 -30.30 -12.09
N LEU A 10 -7.22 -30.10 -13.08
CA LEU A 10 -6.19 -29.06 -13.07
C LEU A 10 -6.67 -27.72 -13.65
N VAL A 11 -7.75 -27.72 -14.44
CA VAL A 11 -8.32 -26.51 -15.07
C VAL A 11 -9.22 -25.73 -14.11
N THR A 12 -9.77 -26.37 -13.07
CA THR A 12 -10.66 -25.73 -12.10
C THR A 12 -9.95 -24.94 -11.00
N LEU A 13 -8.63 -25.09 -10.82
CA LEU A 13 -7.88 -24.37 -9.78
C LEU A 13 -7.28 -23.02 -10.26
N GLY A 14 -7.53 -22.62 -11.52
CA GLY A 14 -6.92 -21.45 -12.14
C GLY A 14 -7.80 -20.19 -12.23
N VAL A 15 -9.06 -20.23 -11.79
CA VAL A 15 -10.05 -19.17 -12.12
C VAL A 15 -10.44 -18.29 -10.92
N LEU A 16 -9.95 -18.56 -9.71
CA LEU A 16 -10.28 -17.75 -8.53
C LEU A 16 -9.31 -16.59 -8.25
N PHE A 17 -8.36 -16.30 -9.15
CA PHE A 17 -7.34 -15.25 -8.92
C PHE A 17 -7.69 -13.87 -9.47
N TRP A 18 -8.91 -13.65 -9.99
CA TRP A 18 -9.28 -12.41 -10.70
C TRP A 18 -10.35 -11.55 -10.02
N ILE A 19 -10.36 -11.48 -8.69
CA ILE A 19 -11.16 -10.46 -7.95
C ILE A 19 -10.35 -9.76 -6.85
N ALA A 20 -9.06 -9.52 -7.10
CA ALA A 20 -8.27 -8.57 -6.31
C ALA A 20 -7.96 -7.35 -7.18
N GLY A 21 -8.99 -6.59 -7.54
CA GLY A 21 -8.83 -5.40 -8.35
C GLY A 21 -10.03 -4.47 -8.26
N CYS A 22 -9.73 -3.23 -7.85
CA CYS A 22 -10.57 -2.03 -7.97
C CYS A 22 -11.56 -1.75 -6.83
N GLY A 23 -11.04 -1.67 -5.61
CA GLY A 23 -11.52 -0.68 -4.65
C GLY A 23 -10.43 0.38 -4.48
N SER A 24 -10.50 1.47 -5.24
CA SER A 24 -9.79 2.72 -4.89
C SER A 24 -10.47 3.29 -3.65
N SER A 25 -10.24 2.66 -2.51
CA SER A 25 -10.55 3.26 -1.22
C SER A 25 -9.44 4.25 -0.96
N SER A 26 -9.71 5.53 -1.24
CA SER A 26 -8.90 6.65 -0.77
C SER A 26 -8.79 6.53 0.74
N ASN A 27 -7.74 5.87 1.20
CA ASN A 27 -7.47 5.59 2.61
C ASN A 27 -6.86 6.84 3.26
N ARG A 28 -7.53 7.99 3.11
CA ARG A 28 -7.48 9.03 4.15
C ARG A 28 -8.35 8.52 5.31
N SER A 29 -7.94 7.38 5.88
CA SER A 29 -8.66 6.75 6.97
C SER A 29 -8.73 7.74 8.12
N SER A 30 -9.89 7.81 8.75
CA SER A 30 -10.22 8.53 9.98
C SER A 30 -9.42 8.09 11.21
N ALA A 31 -8.23 7.51 11.00
CA ALA A 31 -7.24 7.08 11.98
C ALA A 31 -6.09 8.10 12.14
N ALA A 32 -6.05 9.15 11.32
CA ALA A 32 -5.15 10.28 11.54
C ALA A 32 -5.60 11.04 12.80
N GLN A 33 -5.06 10.66 13.95
CA GLN A 33 -5.06 11.56 15.11
C GLN A 33 -4.08 12.68 14.74
N ASP A 34 -4.61 13.89 14.54
CA ASP A 34 -3.81 15.11 14.39
C ASP A 34 -2.89 15.15 13.15
N GLY A 35 -3.31 14.56 12.03
CA GLY A 35 -2.53 14.55 10.78
C GLY A 35 -1.35 13.58 10.79
N VAL A 36 -1.26 12.68 11.76
CA VAL A 36 -0.16 11.70 11.85
C VAL A 36 -0.70 10.28 11.68
N ILE A 37 -0.08 9.50 10.80
CA ILE A 37 -0.46 8.11 10.47
C ILE A 37 0.71 7.18 10.77
N VAL A 38 0.52 6.22 11.69
CA VAL A 38 1.47 5.13 11.90
C VAL A 38 1.38 4.16 10.72
N MET A 39 2.48 4.01 9.97
CA MET A 39 2.48 3.21 8.76
C MET A 39 2.54 1.71 9.06
N GLN A 40 1.77 0.93 8.30
CA GLN A 40 1.77 -0.52 8.34
C GLN A 40 2.59 -1.08 7.18
N LEU A 41 3.26 -2.22 7.41
CA LEU A 41 4.02 -2.90 6.38
C LEU A 41 3.13 -3.36 5.23
N ASN A 42 3.61 -3.18 4.01
CA ASN A 42 2.94 -3.55 2.75
C ASN A 42 1.57 -2.89 2.53
N VAL A 43 1.27 -1.81 3.28
CA VAL A 43 0.11 -0.96 3.04
C VAL A 43 0.53 0.24 2.22
N GLU A 44 -0.30 0.58 1.23
CA GLU A 44 -0.09 1.72 0.36
C GLU A 44 -0.77 2.97 0.93
N TYR A 45 -0.05 4.08 0.90
CA TYR A 45 -0.50 5.39 1.33
C TYR A 45 -0.31 6.38 0.19
N GLU A 46 -1.38 7.11 -0.16
CA GLU A 46 -1.32 8.22 -1.11
C GLU A 46 -0.62 9.42 -0.46
N LEU A 47 0.19 10.13 -1.25
CA LEU A 47 1.02 11.25 -0.82
C LEU A 47 0.65 12.53 -1.55
N ASP A 48 0.44 13.57 -0.75
CA ASP A 48 0.22 14.94 -1.19
C ASP A 48 1.49 15.79 -1.01
N VAL A 49 1.46 17.02 -1.55
CA VAL A 49 2.59 17.95 -1.40
C VAL A 49 2.62 18.44 0.05
N GLY A 50 3.76 18.27 0.72
CA GLY A 50 3.93 18.69 2.12
C GLY A 50 3.91 17.53 3.11
N ASP A 51 3.53 16.33 2.67
CA ASP A 51 3.63 15.13 3.47
C ASP A 51 5.10 14.77 3.78
N VAL A 52 5.34 14.31 5.00
CA VAL A 52 6.67 13.92 5.48
C VAL A 52 6.62 12.51 6.03
N LEU A 53 7.56 11.68 5.61
CA LEU A 53 7.72 10.33 6.11
C LEU A 53 8.92 10.28 7.05
N GLU A 54 8.67 9.96 8.32
CA GLU A 54 9.69 9.91 9.36
C GLU A 54 9.84 8.48 9.91
N PRO A 55 11.05 7.96 10.05
CA PRO A 55 11.29 6.78 10.87
C PRO A 55 10.78 7.01 12.30
N LYS A 56 10.41 5.94 13.01
CA LYS A 56 9.92 6.05 14.39
C LYS A 56 10.96 6.63 15.37
N ASP A 57 12.24 6.42 15.07
CA ASP A 57 13.39 6.94 15.83
C ASP A 57 14.62 7.07 14.91
N ASP A 58 15.65 7.79 15.38
CA ASP A 58 16.85 8.14 14.60
C ASP A 58 17.71 6.93 14.19
N GLU A 59 17.55 5.80 14.86
CA GLU A 59 18.32 4.57 14.59
C GLU A 59 17.56 3.62 13.64
N THR A 60 16.26 3.84 13.45
CA THR A 60 15.42 2.99 12.61
C THR A 60 15.73 3.19 11.13
N ARG A 61 16.25 2.14 10.50
CA ARG A 61 16.34 2.06 9.04
C ARG A 61 15.02 1.58 8.47
N ILE A 62 14.54 2.28 7.46
CA ILE A 62 13.31 1.95 6.75
C ILE A 62 13.60 1.63 5.29
N ALA A 63 12.77 0.76 4.71
CA ALA A 63 12.74 0.53 3.27
C ALA A 63 11.35 0.88 2.75
N VAL A 64 11.29 1.71 1.73
CA VAL A 64 10.03 2.16 1.13
C VAL A 64 10.04 1.91 -0.38
N ARG A 65 8.86 1.72 -0.95
CA ARG A 65 8.63 1.72 -2.39
C ARG A 65 7.74 2.88 -2.75
N HIS A 66 8.18 3.70 -3.70
CA HIS A 66 7.38 4.75 -4.30
C HIS A 66 6.75 4.25 -5.60
N VAL A 67 5.47 4.60 -5.80
CA VAL A 67 4.73 4.33 -7.03
C VAL A 67 4.13 5.66 -7.51
N PHE A 68 4.28 5.94 -8.79
CA PHE A 68 3.77 7.16 -9.44
C PHE A 68 2.80 6.74 -10.53
N GLU A 69 1.54 7.12 -10.40
CA GLU A 69 0.47 6.82 -11.35
C GLU A 69 -0.27 8.10 -11.71
N ASP A 70 -0.10 8.56 -12.96
CA ASP A 70 -0.63 9.84 -13.43
C ASP A 70 -0.27 11.00 -12.47
N ASP A 71 -1.28 11.63 -11.87
CA ASP A 71 -1.14 12.73 -10.91
C ASP A 71 -1.06 12.25 -9.44
N ARG A 72 -1.12 10.94 -9.21
CA ARG A 72 -1.15 10.33 -7.87
C ARG A 72 0.21 9.74 -7.52
N ARG A 73 0.59 9.90 -6.26
CA ARG A 73 1.86 9.43 -5.70
C ARG A 73 1.55 8.55 -4.52
N TYR A 74 2.22 7.42 -4.42
CA TYR A 74 2.05 6.50 -3.31
C TYR A 74 3.37 6.08 -2.71
N VAL A 75 3.30 5.70 -1.44
CA VAL A 75 4.40 5.06 -0.72
C VAL A 75 3.92 3.81 0.00
N THR A 76 4.72 2.76 -0.06
CA THR A 76 4.54 1.54 0.72
C THR A 76 5.75 1.33 1.63
N LEU A 77 5.53 1.10 2.92
CA LEU A 77 6.58 0.67 3.84
C LEU A 77 6.86 -0.82 3.67
N LEU A 78 8.08 -1.19 3.32
CA LEU A 78 8.50 -2.59 3.10
C LEU A 78 9.24 -3.18 4.31
N ALA A 79 9.95 -2.35 5.08
CA ALA A 79 10.65 -2.77 6.28
C ALA A 79 10.85 -1.58 7.25
N GLY A 80 11.00 -1.90 8.54
CA GLY A 80 11.17 -0.92 9.62
C GLY A 80 9.84 -0.41 10.18
N SER A 81 9.90 0.72 10.88
CA SER A 81 8.73 1.43 11.40
C SER A 81 8.84 2.91 11.06
N ALA A 82 7.76 3.46 10.50
CA ALA A 82 7.68 4.85 10.09
C ALA A 82 6.31 5.44 10.39
N THR A 83 6.27 6.76 10.40
CA THR A 83 5.07 7.56 10.55
C THR A 83 4.97 8.51 9.36
N LEU A 84 3.77 8.65 8.80
CA LEU A 84 3.46 9.62 7.77
C LEU A 84 2.78 10.82 8.43
N ILE A 85 3.41 11.98 8.34
CA ILE A 85 2.89 13.26 8.81
C ILE A 85 2.29 13.95 7.58
N LEU A 86 0.99 14.19 7.63
CA LEU A 86 0.24 14.83 6.56
C LEU A 86 0.54 16.34 6.55
N GLY A 87 0.84 16.87 5.38
CA GLY A 87 1.00 18.30 5.17
C GLY A 87 -0.32 19.05 5.26
N ASP A 88 -0.31 20.25 5.83
CA ASP A 88 -1.45 21.16 5.70
C ASP A 88 -1.51 21.67 4.25
N ASP A 89 -2.55 21.27 3.51
CA ASP A 89 -2.85 21.72 2.15
C ASP A 89 -3.05 23.26 2.03
N ASN A 90 -3.00 24.01 3.14
CA ASN A 90 -3.34 25.43 3.23
C ASN A 90 -2.14 26.39 3.13
N ARG A 91 -0.99 25.94 2.64
CA ARG A 91 0.21 26.76 2.43
C ARG A 91 0.59 26.90 0.95
N LEU A 92 -0.28 27.55 0.18
CA LEU A 92 0.05 28.18 -1.10
C LEU A 92 -0.54 29.59 -1.16
#